data_AF-A0A7T8HKM0-F1
#
_entry.id   AF-A0A7T8HKM0-F1
#
_cell.length_a   1.000
_cell.length_b   1.000
_cell.length_c   1.000
_cell.angle_alpha   90.00
_cell.angle_beta   90.00
_cell.angle_gamma   90.00
#
_symmetry.space_group_name_H-M   'P 1'
#
loop_
_entity.id
_entity.type
_entity.pdbx_description
1 polymer ?
#
loop_
_entity_poly.entity_id
_entity_poly.type
_entity_poly.pdbx_seq_one_letter_code
_entity_poly.pdbx_strand_id
1 'polypeptide(L)'
;IVEGVYLSLSHRYDAYGNLQPVIWNEQERRCAVIQILCIKGNTISNTQVSELLGIDRKRFAGLRQQLKDTRDPRAIVDRAFRPSSSARKARTPDFIRRVSSIFEHDPSRSIRDVVK
;
A
#
# COMPACT_ATOMS: atom_id res chain seq x y z
N ILE A 1 -29.36 9.55 -35.21
CA ILE A 1 -28.65 10.39 -34.20
C ILE A 1 -27.64 9.59 -33.37
N VAL A 2 -27.80 8.26 -33.21
CA VAL A 2 -26.92 7.43 -32.35
C VAL A 2 -25.61 6.97 -33.03
N GLU A 3 -25.51 6.99 -34.37
CA GLU A 3 -24.27 6.58 -35.07
C GLU A 3 -23.17 7.66 -35.11
N GLY A 4 -23.51 8.94 -34.90
CA GLY A 4 -22.55 10.04 -34.96
C GLY A 4 -21.65 10.18 -33.72
N VAL A 5 -22.01 9.55 -32.60
CA VAL A 5 -21.28 9.70 -31.33
C VAL A 5 -20.12 8.69 -31.24
N TYR A 6 -20.30 7.47 -31.77
CA TYR A 6 -19.29 6.41 -31.76
C TYR A 6 -18.07 6.75 -32.65
N LEU A 7 -18.30 7.37 -33.80
CA LEU A 7 -17.22 7.80 -34.71
C LEU A 7 -16.38 8.96 -34.15
N SER A 8 -16.91 9.73 -33.20
CA SER A 8 -16.18 10.82 -32.53
C SER A 8 -15.30 10.36 -31.37
N LEU A 9 -15.53 9.14 -30.88
CA LEU A 9 -14.69 8.49 -29.88
C LEU A 9 -13.63 7.62 -30.56
N SER A 10 -13.95 6.88 -31.62
CA SER A 10 -12.97 6.04 -32.32
C SER A 10 -11.80 6.85 -32.90
N HIS A 11 -12.06 8.00 -33.54
CA HIS A 11 -11.00 8.90 -34.03
C HIS A 11 -10.19 9.56 -32.90
N ARG A 12 -10.72 9.63 -31.67
CA ARG A 12 -9.97 10.11 -30.49
C ARG A 12 -9.14 9.00 -29.83
N TYR A 13 -9.48 7.73 -30.03
CA TYR A 13 -8.71 6.60 -29.51
C TYR A 13 -7.48 6.26 -30.38
N ASP A 14 -7.49 6.59 -31.67
CA ASP A 14 -6.30 6.42 -32.54
C ASP A 14 -5.12 7.30 -32.09
N ALA A 15 -5.38 8.45 -31.46
CA ALA A 15 -4.33 9.30 -30.90
C ALA A 15 -3.59 8.67 -29.71
N TYR A 16 -4.20 7.68 -29.05
CA TYR A 16 -3.63 6.98 -27.90
C TYR A 16 -3.08 5.58 -28.23
N GLY A 17 -3.36 5.06 -29.44
CA GLY A 17 -2.91 3.73 -29.87
C GLY A 17 -1.38 3.56 -29.91
N ASN A 18 -0.65 4.68 -30.00
CA ASN A 18 0.82 4.71 -30.00
C ASN A 18 1.44 5.11 -28.65
N LEU A 19 0.63 5.35 -27.61
CA LEU A 19 1.19 5.64 -26.29
C LEU A 19 1.75 4.36 -25.68
N GLN A 20 3.07 4.37 -25.45
CA GLN A 20 3.71 3.34 -24.65
C GLN A 20 3.09 3.34 -23.24
N PRO A 21 2.81 2.17 -22.65
CA PRO A 21 2.35 2.10 -21.28
C PRO A 21 3.40 2.73 -20.38
N VAL A 22 3.03 3.85 -19.74
CA VAL A 22 3.90 4.52 -18.78
C VAL A 22 3.99 3.65 -17.53
N ILE A 23 5.21 3.24 -17.17
CA ILE A 23 5.44 2.53 -15.91
C ILE A 23 5.57 3.59 -14.82
N TRP A 24 4.51 3.77 -14.04
CA TRP A 24 4.50 4.74 -12.95
C TRP A 24 5.44 4.26 -11.85
N ASN A 25 6.33 5.13 -11.40
CA ASN A 25 7.15 4.88 -10.22
C ASN A 25 6.30 4.98 -8.94
N GLU A 26 6.86 4.59 -7.80
CA GLU A 26 6.13 4.57 -6.54
C GLU A 26 5.72 5.96 -6.05
N GLN A 27 6.57 6.97 -6.23
CA GLN A 27 6.29 8.34 -5.80
C GLN A 27 5.13 8.93 -6.60
N GLU A 28 5.11 8.71 -7.92
CA GLU A 28 4.01 9.10 -8.82
C GLU A 28 2.68 8.46 -8.39
N ARG A 29 2.70 7.16 -8.07
CA ARG A 29 1.50 6.45 -7.58
C ARG A 29 1.00 7.04 -6.26
N ARG A 30 1.89 7.37 -5.32
CA ARG A 30 1.50 8.01 -4.05
C ARG A 30 0.96 9.42 -4.29
N CYS A 31 1.59 10.18 -5.17
CA CYS A 31 1.15 11.53 -5.51
C CYS A 31 -0.29 11.52 -6.03
N ALA A 32 -0.62 10.62 -6.96
CA ALA A 32 -2.00 10.47 -7.45
C ALA A 32 -2.98 10.03 -6.36
N VAL A 33 -2.62 9.08 -5.50
CA VAL A 33 -3.47 8.67 -4.37
C VAL A 33 -3.75 9.83 -3.42
N ILE A 34 -2.70 10.55 -3.03
CA ILE A 34 -2.81 11.68 -2.10
C ILE A 34 -3.62 12.81 -2.72
N GLN A 35 -3.43 13.11 -4.00
CA GLN A 35 -4.24 14.10 -4.70
C GLN A 35 -5.73 13.74 -4.71
N ILE A 36 -6.08 12.48 -5.01
CA ILE A 36 -7.47 12.01 -4.94
C ILE A 36 -8.02 12.15 -3.52
N LEU A 37 -7.24 11.76 -2.51
CA LEU A 37 -7.65 11.86 -1.11
C LEU A 37 -7.83 13.32 -0.65
N CYS A 38 -7.02 14.25 -1.13
CA CYS A 38 -7.18 15.68 -0.84
C CYS A 38 -8.42 16.28 -1.51
N ILE A 39 -8.74 15.87 -2.74
CA ILE A 39 -9.89 16.39 -3.51
C ILE A 39 -11.21 15.80 -3.03
N LYS A 40 -11.26 14.47 -2.85
CA LYS A 40 -12.49 13.72 -2.52
C LYS A 40 -12.63 13.45 -1.02
N GLY A 41 -11.57 13.59 -0.24
CA GLY A 41 -11.60 13.30 1.19
C GLY A 41 -11.98 11.85 1.49
N ASN A 42 -12.88 11.68 2.48
CA ASN A 42 -13.38 10.37 2.89
C ASN A 42 -14.54 9.83 2.03
N THR A 43 -14.99 10.57 1.00
CA THR A 43 -16.18 10.18 0.21
C THR A 43 -15.92 9.05 -0.77
N ILE A 44 -14.66 8.82 -1.16
CA ILE A 44 -14.30 7.77 -2.13
C ILE A 44 -14.00 6.44 -1.42
N SER A 45 -14.55 5.33 -1.93
CA SER A 45 -14.28 4.01 -1.35
C SER A 45 -12.87 3.52 -1.72
N ASN A 46 -12.28 2.68 -0.86
CA ASN A 46 -10.96 2.10 -1.14
C ASN A 46 -11.00 1.24 -2.42
N THR A 47 -12.10 0.54 -2.67
CA THR A 47 -12.29 -0.32 -3.85
C THR A 47 -12.25 0.47 -5.15
N GLN A 48 -13.00 1.57 -5.24
CA GLN A 48 -13.07 2.41 -6.44
C GLN A 48 -11.71 3.00 -6.82
N VAL A 49 -10.92 3.46 -5.84
CA VAL A 49 -9.59 4.04 -6.13
C VAL A 49 -8.58 2.97 -6.49
N SER A 50 -8.64 1.80 -5.84
CA SER A 50 -7.78 0.67 -6.18
C SER A 50 -7.97 0.20 -7.61
N GLU A 51 -9.23 0.13 -8.08
CA GLU A 51 -9.55 -0.23 -9.46
C GLU A 51 -9.13 0.86 -10.44
N LEU A 52 -9.39 2.14 -10.12
CA LEU A 52 -9.04 3.28 -10.95
C LEU A 52 -7.53 3.45 -11.15
N LEU A 53 -6.74 3.23 -10.10
CA LEU A 53 -5.28 3.46 -10.11
C LEU A 53 -4.46 2.18 -10.26
N GLY A 54 -5.08 0.99 -10.26
CA GLY A 54 -4.38 -0.28 -10.25
C GLY A 54 -3.50 -0.48 -9.01
N ILE A 55 -3.91 0.05 -7.86
CA ILE A 55 -3.16 -0.02 -6.60
C ILE A 55 -3.85 -0.98 -5.64
N ASP A 56 -3.06 -1.82 -4.97
CA ASP A 56 -3.54 -2.73 -3.92
C ASP A 56 -4.38 -2.00 -2.84
N ARG A 57 -5.49 -2.61 -2.43
CA ARG A 57 -6.44 -2.03 -1.47
C ARG A 57 -5.81 -1.75 -0.11
N LYS A 58 -4.90 -2.61 0.36
CA LYS A 58 -4.20 -2.40 1.64
C LYS A 58 -3.23 -1.24 1.53
N ARG A 59 -2.55 -1.11 0.39
CA ARG A 59 -1.66 0.03 0.12
C ARG A 59 -2.42 1.36 0.12
N PHE A 60 -3.58 1.43 -0.54
CA PHE A 60 -4.43 2.62 -0.49
C PHE A 60 -4.91 2.92 0.93
N ALA A 61 -5.41 1.92 1.66
CA ALA A 61 -5.86 2.08 3.04
C ALA A 61 -4.74 2.61 3.96
N GLY A 62 -3.52 2.12 3.77
CA GLY A 62 -2.34 2.60 4.50
C GLY A 62 -2.02 4.06 4.21
N LEU A 63 -2.03 4.49 2.94
CA LEU A 63 -1.80 5.89 2.55
C LEU A 63 -2.91 6.82 3.10
N ARG A 64 -4.16 6.35 3.06
CA ARG A 64 -5.30 7.07 3.64
C ARG A 64 -5.15 7.29 5.13
N GLN A 65 -4.69 6.27 5.85
CA GLN A 65 -4.43 6.39 7.29
C GLN A 65 -3.27 7.35 7.56
N GLN A 66 -2.16 7.23 6.81
CA GLN A 66 -1.02 8.13 6.93
C GLN A 66 -1.41 9.59 6.74
N LEU A 67 -2.26 9.89 5.75
CA LEU A 67 -2.75 11.24 5.51
C LEU A 67 -3.61 11.78 6.66
N LYS A 68 -4.39 10.92 7.31
CA LYS A 68 -5.15 11.30 8.51
C LYS A 68 -4.22 11.60 9.69
N ASP A 69 -3.16 10.81 9.84
CA ASP A 69 -2.24 10.88 10.98
C ASP A 69 -1.28 12.08 10.86
N THR A 70 -0.62 12.26 9.72
CA THR A 70 0.37 13.34 9.54
C THR A 70 -0.25 14.66 9.12
N ARG A 71 -1.40 14.64 8.41
CA ARG A 71 -2.01 15.80 7.73
C ARG A 71 -1.07 16.54 6.77
N ASP A 72 0.07 15.95 6.43
CA ASP A 72 1.05 16.49 5.50
C ASP A 72 1.14 15.58 4.26
N PRO A 73 0.48 15.97 3.15
CA PRO A 73 0.57 15.31 1.86
C PRO A 73 2.01 15.12 1.35
N ARG A 74 2.87 16.13 1.52
CA ARG A 74 4.24 16.14 0.96
C ARG A 74 5.11 15.12 1.66
N ALA A 75 5.02 15.06 2.99
CA ALA A 75 5.73 14.05 3.79
C ALA A 75 5.40 12.60 3.40
N ILE A 76 4.20 12.33 2.88
CA ILE A 76 3.78 10.99 2.45
C ILE A 76 4.30 10.66 1.05
N VAL A 77 4.27 11.64 0.15
CA VAL A 77 4.81 11.50 -1.22
C VAL A 77 6.31 11.25 -1.16
N ASP A 78 7.04 12.06 -0.41
CA ASP A 78 8.51 12.04 -0.35
C ASP A 78 9.07 10.94 0.56
N ARG A 79 8.21 10.20 1.24
CA ARG A 79 8.64 9.16 2.18
C ARG A 79 9.53 8.12 1.47
N ALA A 80 10.78 7.98 1.89
CA ALA A 80 11.66 6.97 1.32
C ALA A 80 11.03 5.56 1.40
N PHE A 81 11.22 4.75 0.35
CA PHE A 81 10.83 3.35 0.33
C PHE A 81 11.44 2.64 1.55
N ARG A 82 10.59 2.15 2.46
CA ARG A 82 11.05 1.17 3.44
C ARG A 82 11.11 -0.16 2.70
N PRO A 83 12.29 -0.77 2.51
CA PRO A 83 12.35 -2.11 2.00
C PRO A 83 11.46 -3.01 2.86
N SER A 84 10.73 -3.91 2.21
CA SER A 84 9.90 -4.93 2.86
C SER A 84 10.71 -5.91 3.74
N SER A 85 12.00 -5.68 3.91
CA SER A 85 12.87 -6.34 4.87
C SER A 85 12.67 -5.87 6.32
N SER A 86 11.42 -5.63 6.73
CA SER A 86 11.04 -6.19 8.03
C SER A 86 10.82 -7.69 7.82
N ALA A 87 11.89 -8.40 7.45
CA ALA A 87 11.94 -9.83 7.65
C ALA A 87 11.56 -10.00 9.12
N ARG A 88 10.42 -10.66 9.38
CA ARG A 88 10.12 -11.13 10.73
C ARG A 88 11.42 -11.77 11.19
N LYS A 89 12.10 -11.20 12.19
CA LYS A 89 13.35 -11.78 12.69
C LYS A 89 13.01 -13.22 13.04
N ALA A 90 13.43 -14.16 12.19
CA ALA A 90 13.24 -15.56 12.46
C ALA A 90 13.92 -15.80 13.80
N ARG A 91 13.19 -16.35 14.76
CA ARG A 91 13.77 -16.65 16.07
C ARG A 91 14.90 -17.64 15.82
N THR A 92 16.08 -17.33 16.33
CA THR A 92 17.25 -18.19 16.13
C THR A 92 17.01 -19.55 16.78
N PRO A 93 17.63 -20.64 16.29
CA PRO A 93 17.57 -21.94 16.95
C PRO A 93 17.95 -21.89 18.44
N ASP A 94 18.83 -20.97 18.82
CA ASP A 94 19.24 -20.76 20.22
C ASP A 94 18.14 -20.13 21.08
N PHE A 95 17.34 -19.23 20.50
CA PHE A 95 16.16 -18.70 21.17
C PHE A 95 15.14 -19.82 21.41
N ILE A 96 14.91 -20.68 20.41
CA ILE A 96 13.98 -21.80 20.51
C ILE A 96 14.46 -22.78 21.60
N ARG A 97 15.74 -23.16 21.58
CA ARG A 97 16.32 -24.05 22.60
C ARG A 97 16.20 -23.49 24.02
N ARG A 98 16.46 -22.19 24.21
CA ARG A 98 16.31 -21.53 25.51
C ARG A 98 14.86 -21.52 26.00
N VAL A 99 13.92 -21.25 25.10
CA VAL A 99 12.49 -21.27 25.43
C VAL A 99 12.08 -22.69 25.83
N SER A 100 12.45 -23.70 25.03
CA SER A 100 12.16 -25.10 25.32
C SER A 100 12.71 -25.55 26.67
N SER A 101 13.98 -25.25 26.99
CA SER A 101 14.58 -25.65 28.28
C SER A 101 13.89 -25.01 29.49
N ILE A 102 13.37 -23.78 29.33
CA ILE A 102 12.63 -23.11 30.40
C ILE A 102 11.27 -23.78 30.63
N PHE A 103 10.58 -24.18 29.57
CA PHE A 103 9.31 -24.88 29.68
C PHE A 103 9.45 -26.33 30.17
N GLU A 104 10.58 -26.98 29.89
CA GLU A 104 10.90 -28.29 30.45
C GLU A 104 11.15 -28.24 31.97
N HIS A 105 11.72 -27.16 32.48
CA HIS A 105 12.00 -26.99 33.91
C HIS A 105 10.85 -26.34 34.69
N ASP A 106 10.09 -25.43 34.06
CA ASP A 106 8.93 -24.78 34.65
C ASP A 106 7.85 -24.57 33.58
N PRO A 107 6.93 -25.53 33.41
CA PRO A 107 5.87 -25.46 32.41
C PRO A 107 4.82 -24.38 32.71
N SER A 108 4.80 -23.82 33.93
CA SER A 108 3.84 -22.78 34.34
C SER A 108 4.29 -21.37 33.96
N ARG A 109 5.54 -21.21 33.52
CA ARG A 109 6.16 -19.91 33.25
C ARG A 109 5.59 -19.25 32.01
N SER A 110 5.30 -17.95 32.09
CA SER A 110 4.75 -17.22 30.94
C SER A 110 5.81 -16.97 29.86
N ILE A 111 5.45 -17.16 28.59
CA ILE A 111 6.30 -16.79 27.44
C ILE A 111 6.74 -15.31 27.53
N ARG A 112 5.90 -14.41 28.05
CA ARG A 112 6.24 -12.98 28.16
C ARG A 112 7.45 -12.73 29.05
N ASP A 113 7.68 -13.57 30.05
CA ASP A 113 8.81 -13.44 30.98
C ASP A 113 10.09 -14.03 30.41
N VAL A 114 9.98 -14.90 29.40
CA VAL A 114 11.11 -15.55 28.71
C VAL A 114 11.65 -14.71 27.54
N VAL A 115 10.81 -13.85 26.97
CA VAL A 115 11.11 -13.11 25.73
C VAL A 115 11.67 -11.69 25.99
N LYS A 116 11.85 -11.28 27.25
CA LYS A 116 12.58 -10.07 27.64
C LYS A 116 14.09 -10.24 27.44
#